data_AF-A0A9D8K7E3-F1
#
_entry.id   AF-A0A9D8K7E3-F1
#
_cell.length_a   1.000
_cell.length_b   1.000
_cell.length_c   1.000
_cell.angle_alpha   90.00
_cell.angle_beta   90.00
_cell.angle_gamma   90.00
#
_symmetry.space_group_name_H-M   'P 1'
#
loop_
_entity.id
_entity.type
_entity.pdbx_description
1 polymer ?
#
loop_
_entity_poly.entity_id
_entity_poly.type
_entity_poly.pdbx_seq_one_letter_code
_entity_poly.pdbx_strand_id
1 'polypeptide(L)'
;MNYAEEKASKRGRVSKDDWQEETRFVLRHLDDPITLQGSKFCRFDAVKELALVKYSDCSVPRGLVLHEISMDVLREIEAELNGYAGVIRLKEFTNLTRQGMGVARASRAMGITTGYAHRSLKRKLVELFTVKLMSKLH
;
A
#
# COMPACT_ATOMS: atom_id res chain seq x y z
N MET A 1 -40.84 -6.49 -8.91
CA MET A 1 -39.88 -5.37 -9.09
C MET A 1 -39.56 -4.83 -7.71
N ASN A 2 -38.34 -4.84 -7.17
CA ASN A 2 -37.02 -5.02 -7.75
C ASN A 2 -36.13 -5.87 -6.81
N TYR A 3 -35.96 -7.15 -7.16
CA TYR A 3 -34.94 -8.04 -6.58
C TYR A 3 -33.50 -7.72 -7.05
N ALA A 4 -33.31 -6.60 -7.76
CA ALA A 4 -32.06 -6.20 -8.38
C ALA A 4 -31.32 -5.08 -7.63
N GLU A 5 -32.03 -4.23 -6.88
CA GLU A 5 -31.40 -3.08 -6.19
C GLU A 5 -30.70 -3.49 -4.89
N GLU A 6 -31.12 -4.58 -4.26
CA GLU A 6 -30.47 -5.10 -3.03
C GLU A 6 -29.19 -5.91 -3.32
N LYS A 7 -28.96 -6.33 -4.56
CA LYS A 7 -27.72 -7.03 -4.96
C LYS A 7 -26.57 -6.08 -5.30
N ALA A 8 -26.83 -4.79 -5.49
CA ALA A 8 -25.79 -3.80 -5.82
C ALA A 8 -25.00 -3.30 -4.60
N SER A 9 -25.59 -3.37 -3.38
CA SER A 9 -24.98 -2.81 -2.16
C SER A 9 -24.03 -3.78 -1.42
N LYS A 10 -23.90 -5.02 -1.89
CA LYS A 10 -22.99 -6.04 -1.33
C LYS A 10 -21.77 -6.32 -2.22
N ARG A 11 -21.31 -5.36 -3.02
CA ARG A 11 -19.95 -5.40 -3.58
C ARG A 11 -18.97 -5.16 -2.44
N GLY A 12 -18.66 -6.25 -1.73
CA GLY A 12 -17.56 -6.44 -0.79
C GLY A 12 -17.12 -5.19 -0.03
N ARG A 13 -17.76 -4.88 1.09
CA ARG A 13 -17.09 -4.13 2.15
C ARG A 13 -15.92 -4.98 2.62
N VAL A 14 -14.77 -4.82 1.97
CA VAL A 14 -13.48 -5.32 2.44
C VAL A 14 -13.33 -4.75 3.85
N SER A 15 -13.23 -5.63 4.84
CA SER A 15 -13.15 -5.17 6.23
C SER A 15 -11.87 -4.37 6.44
N LYS A 16 -11.82 -3.52 7.46
CA LYS A 16 -10.58 -2.78 7.78
C LYS A 16 -9.39 -3.72 7.99
N ASP A 17 -9.65 -4.93 8.51
CA ASP A 17 -8.63 -5.96 8.72
C ASP A 17 -8.15 -6.58 7.41
N ASP A 18 -9.06 -6.84 6.47
CA ASP A 18 -8.71 -7.30 5.11
C ASP A 18 -7.87 -6.24 4.37
N TRP A 19 -8.23 -4.96 4.51
CA TRP A 19 -7.47 -3.84 3.97
C TRP A 19 -6.06 -3.76 4.55
N GLN A 20 -5.92 -3.97 5.87
CA GLN A 20 -4.61 -4.00 6.52
C GLN A 20 -3.78 -5.21 6.11
N GLU A 21 -4.39 -6.39 5.97
CA GLU A 21 -3.69 -7.59 5.51
C GLU A 21 -3.17 -7.41 4.09
N GLU A 22 -4.03 -6.92 3.19
CA GLU A 22 -3.67 -6.67 1.80
C GLU A 22 -2.64 -5.53 1.67
N THR A 23 -2.74 -4.49 2.51
CA THR A 23 -1.72 -3.44 2.60
C THR A 23 -0.36 -4.01 3.03
N ARG A 24 -0.33 -4.95 3.97
CA ARG A 24 0.93 -5.63 4.37
C ARG A 24 1.49 -6.47 3.22
N PHE A 25 0.62 -7.06 2.39
CA PHE A 25 1.04 -7.77 1.20
C PHE A 25 1.70 -6.82 0.20
N VAL A 26 1.08 -5.67 -0.09
CA VAL A 26 1.63 -4.67 -1.02
C VAL A 26 2.97 -4.13 -0.54
N LEU A 27 3.06 -3.69 0.72
CA LEU A 27 4.31 -3.16 1.27
C LEU A 27 5.44 -4.19 1.31
N ARG A 28 5.12 -5.49 1.35
CA ARG A 28 6.12 -6.56 1.35
C ARG A 28 6.73 -6.79 -0.03
N HIS A 29 5.95 -6.60 -1.09
CA HIS A 29 6.33 -6.91 -2.47
C HIS A 29 6.34 -5.66 -3.34
N LEU A 30 6.60 -4.50 -2.74
CA LEU A 30 6.53 -3.21 -3.42
C LEU A 30 7.47 -3.16 -4.63
N ASP A 31 8.63 -3.83 -4.53
CA ASP A 31 9.65 -3.95 -5.57
C ASP A 31 9.34 -5.00 -6.65
N ASP A 32 8.23 -5.74 -6.54
CA ASP A 32 7.86 -6.80 -7.48
C ASP A 32 6.45 -6.59 -8.07
N PRO A 33 6.35 -5.85 -9.19
CA PRO A 33 5.09 -5.62 -9.89
C PRO A 33 4.37 -6.90 -10.33
N ILE A 34 5.10 -8.00 -10.56
CA ILE A 34 4.50 -9.29 -10.95
C ILE A 34 3.72 -9.86 -9.76
N THR A 35 4.32 -9.85 -8.57
CA THR A 35 3.64 -10.28 -7.35
C THR A 35 2.50 -9.32 -6.97
N LEU A 36 2.68 -8.01 -7.18
CA LEU A 36 1.62 -7.01 -6.93
C LEU A 36 0.40 -7.18 -7.84
N GLN A 37 0.58 -7.63 -9.08
CA GLN A 37 -0.53 -7.95 -10.00
C GLN A 37 -1.54 -8.94 -9.36
N GLY A 38 -1.06 -9.83 -8.49
CA GLY A 38 -1.88 -10.79 -7.74
C GLY A 38 -2.67 -10.21 -6.57
N SER A 39 -2.42 -8.94 -6.20
CA SER A 39 -3.11 -8.28 -5.08
C SER A 39 -4.63 -8.16 -5.33
N LYS A 40 -5.41 -8.26 -4.26
CA LYS A 40 -6.85 -7.94 -4.29
C LYS A 40 -7.09 -6.48 -4.69
N PHE A 41 -6.14 -5.57 -4.42
CA PHE A 41 -6.25 -4.16 -4.82
C PHE A 41 -6.22 -3.97 -6.34
N CYS A 42 -5.58 -4.86 -7.10
CA CYS A 42 -5.62 -4.84 -8.55
C CYS A 42 -7.02 -5.12 -9.15
N ARG A 43 -8.00 -5.49 -8.31
CA ARG A 43 -9.39 -5.71 -8.73
C ARG A 43 -10.26 -4.46 -8.62
N PHE A 44 -9.77 -3.39 -8.01
CA PHE A 44 -10.48 -2.12 -7.94
C PHE A 44 -10.53 -1.46 -9.31
N ASP A 45 -11.66 -0.83 -9.61
CA ASP A 45 -11.92 -0.27 -10.94
C ASP A 45 -10.97 0.91 -11.22
N ALA A 46 -10.66 1.74 -10.22
CA ALA A 46 -9.63 2.79 -10.32
C ALA A 46 -8.28 2.25 -10.81
N VAL A 47 -7.83 1.09 -10.31
CA VAL A 47 -6.57 0.46 -10.74
C VAL A 47 -6.68 -0.07 -12.16
N LYS A 48 -7.81 -0.69 -12.52
CA LYS A 48 -8.03 -1.23 -13.88
C LYS A 48 -8.04 -0.11 -14.91
N GLU A 49 -8.77 0.97 -14.64
CA GLU A 49 -8.88 2.12 -15.53
C GLU A 49 -7.52 2.78 -15.75
N LEU A 50 -6.80 3.07 -14.66
CA LEU A 50 -5.45 3.62 -14.76
C LEU A 50 -4.48 2.68 -15.49
N ALA A 51 -4.62 1.36 -15.31
CA ALA A 51 -3.76 0.38 -15.97
C ALA A 51 -3.97 0.36 -17.48
N LEU A 52 -5.23 0.47 -17.93
CA LEU A 52 -5.57 0.58 -19.34
C LEU A 52 -5.05 1.89 -19.96
N VAL A 53 -5.07 2.98 -19.21
CA VAL A 53 -4.62 4.29 -19.71
C VAL A 53 -3.09 4.40 -19.78
N LYS A 54 -2.38 3.94 -18.74
CA LYS A 54 -0.94 4.20 -18.61
C LYS A 54 -0.04 3.05 -19.05
N TYR A 55 -0.51 1.82 -18.96
CA TYR A 55 0.33 0.63 -19.10
C TYR A 55 -0.31 -0.44 -19.99
N SER A 56 -1.13 -0.05 -20.98
CA SER A 56 -1.85 -0.99 -21.87
C SER A 56 -0.93 -2.04 -22.51
N ASP A 57 0.32 -1.68 -22.78
CA ASP A 57 1.27 -2.49 -23.52
C ASP A 57 2.20 -3.31 -22.60
N CYS A 58 2.01 -3.23 -21.29
CA CYS A 58 2.80 -3.98 -20.30
C CYS A 58 2.17 -5.33 -19.97
N SER A 59 3.01 -6.30 -19.58
CA SER A 59 2.55 -7.64 -19.16
C SER A 59 1.89 -7.66 -17.78
N VAL A 60 2.27 -6.72 -16.89
CA VAL A 60 1.76 -6.59 -15.52
C VAL A 60 1.23 -5.19 -15.23
N PRO A 61 0.25 -4.70 -16.00
CA PRO A 61 -0.14 -3.30 -16.02
C PRO A 61 -0.79 -2.85 -14.71
N ARG A 62 -1.52 -3.74 -14.04
CA ARG A 62 -2.19 -3.44 -12.76
C ARG A 62 -1.21 -3.44 -11.60
N GLY A 63 -0.25 -4.36 -11.61
CA GLY A 63 0.85 -4.39 -10.66
C GLY A 63 1.70 -3.12 -10.74
N LEU A 64 1.96 -2.61 -11.94
CA LEU A 64 2.67 -1.34 -12.15
C LEU A 64 1.89 -0.14 -11.63
N VAL A 65 0.59 -0.05 -11.91
CA VAL A 65 -0.25 1.02 -11.35
C VAL A 65 -0.30 0.93 -9.83
N LEU A 66 -0.49 -0.27 -9.27
CA LEU A 66 -0.55 -0.45 -7.83
C LEU A 66 0.78 -0.05 -7.18
N HIS A 67 1.92 -0.37 -7.80
CA HIS A 67 3.24 0.10 -7.38
C HIS A 67 3.33 1.62 -7.40
N GLU A 68 2.94 2.28 -8.50
CA GLU A 68 2.99 3.74 -8.64
C GLU A 68 2.15 4.44 -7.58
N ILE A 69 0.89 4.03 -7.41
CA ILE A 69 -0.01 4.54 -6.37
C ILE A 69 0.59 4.35 -4.98
N SER A 70 1.15 3.17 -4.72
CA SER A 70 1.77 2.84 -3.43
C SER A 70 2.98 3.72 -3.14
N MET A 71 3.81 3.99 -4.15
CA MET A 71 4.96 4.86 -4.06
C MET A 71 4.57 6.31 -3.80
N ASP A 72 3.51 6.80 -4.44
CA ASP A 72 2.97 8.13 -4.18
C ASP A 72 2.39 8.26 -2.77
N VAL A 73 1.67 7.25 -2.29
CA VAL A 73 1.19 7.21 -0.89
C VAL A 73 2.36 7.25 0.09
N LEU A 74 3.45 6.52 -0.16
CA LEU A 74 4.65 6.57 0.69
C LEU A 74 5.31 7.95 0.67
N ARG A 75 5.35 8.63 -0.49
CA ARG A 75 5.87 10.01 -0.60
C ARG A 75 5.01 10.99 0.21
N GLU A 76 3.69 10.88 0.15
CA GLU A 76 2.80 11.71 0.96
C GLU A 76 3.01 11.49 2.47
N ILE A 77 3.13 10.22 2.89
CA ILE A 77 3.43 9.88 4.28
C ILE A 77 4.79 10.47 4.67
N GLU A 78 5.82 10.32 3.85
CA GLU A 78 7.15 10.91 4.12
C GLU A 78 7.08 12.44 4.26
N ALA A 79 6.31 13.12 3.41
CA ALA A 79 6.10 14.56 3.46
C ALA A 79 5.37 15.00 4.74
N GLU A 80 4.33 14.28 5.17
CA GLU A 80 3.62 14.55 6.44
C GLU A 80 4.54 14.32 7.64
N LEU A 81 5.42 13.32 7.59
CA LEU A 81 6.36 13.01 8.66
C LEU A 81 7.54 13.98 8.74
N ASN A 82 7.89 14.66 7.65
CA ASN A 82 8.93 15.70 7.64
C ASN A 82 8.64 16.87 8.58
N GLY A 83 7.39 17.07 9.00
CA GLY A 83 6.99 18.09 9.98
C GLY A 83 7.12 17.69 11.45
N TYR A 84 7.45 16.43 11.77
CA TYR A 84 7.39 15.91 13.15
C TYR A 84 8.76 15.39 13.63
N ALA A 85 9.37 16.07 14.61
CA ALA A 85 10.69 15.74 15.16
C ALA A 85 10.76 14.35 15.86
N GLY A 86 9.62 13.74 16.19
CA GLY A 86 9.52 12.42 16.84
C GLY A 86 9.50 11.21 15.89
N VAL A 87 9.51 11.41 14.57
CA VAL A 87 9.30 10.34 13.58
C VAL A 87 10.49 10.11 12.64
N ILE A 88 11.68 10.57 13.03
CA ILE A 88 12.94 10.37 12.28
C ILE A 88 13.11 8.90 11.88
N ARG A 89 12.86 7.96 12.80
CA ARG A 89 12.94 6.52 12.52
C ARG A 89 11.84 6.01 11.59
N LEU A 90 10.64 6.59 11.62
CA LEU A 90 9.57 6.21 10.67
C LEU A 90 9.90 6.75 9.28
N LYS A 91 10.43 7.97 9.20
CA LYS A 91 10.88 8.60 7.95
C LYS A 91 11.99 7.79 7.28
N GLU A 92 13.02 7.43 8.03
CA GLU A 92 14.14 6.64 7.51
C GLU A 92 13.68 5.25 7.07
N PHE A 93 12.76 4.62 7.82
CA PHE A 93 12.13 3.37 7.44
C PHE A 93 11.30 3.46 6.15
N THR A 94 10.50 4.52 6.01
CA THR A 94 9.71 4.80 4.81
C THR A 94 10.60 5.07 3.60
N ASN A 95 11.68 5.85 3.77
CA ASN A 95 12.62 6.15 2.69
C ASN A 95 13.35 4.89 2.21
N LEU A 96 13.80 4.01 3.12
CA LEU A 96 14.38 2.71 2.74
C LEU A 96 13.38 1.85 1.99
N THR A 97 12.12 1.79 2.46
CA THR A 97 11.04 1.04 1.77
C THR A 97 10.79 1.60 0.37
N ARG A 98 10.79 2.93 0.21
CA ARG A 98 10.67 3.62 -1.08
C ARG A 98 11.83 3.32 -2.03
N GLN A 99 13.03 3.04 -1.53
CA GLN A 99 14.19 2.66 -2.35
C GLN A 99 14.14 1.20 -2.85
N GLY A 100 12.97 0.55 -2.77
CA GLY A 100 12.79 -0.85 -3.14
C GLY A 100 13.31 -1.83 -2.09
N MET A 101 13.68 -1.35 -0.90
CA MET A 101 14.13 -2.22 0.17
C MET A 101 12.91 -2.82 0.88
N GLY A 102 12.66 -4.11 0.67
CA GLY A 102 11.61 -4.81 1.41
C GLY A 102 11.70 -4.56 2.92
N VAL A 103 10.55 -4.42 3.57
CA VAL A 103 10.36 -4.08 5.01
C VAL A 103 11.37 -4.75 5.95
N ALA A 104 11.66 -6.04 5.76
CA ALA A 104 12.58 -6.79 6.62
C ALA A 104 14.06 -6.39 6.44
N ARG A 105 14.43 -5.93 5.25
CA ARG A 105 15.78 -5.47 4.90
C ARG A 105 15.94 -4.01 5.35
N ALA A 106 14.91 -3.18 5.19
CA ALA A 106 14.86 -1.82 5.72
C ALA A 106 15.03 -1.81 7.26
N SER A 107 14.32 -2.70 7.97
CA SER A 107 14.47 -2.85 9.43
C SER A 107 15.90 -3.21 9.86
N ARG A 108 16.56 -4.10 9.10
CA ARG A 108 17.95 -4.51 9.38
C ARG A 108 18.94 -3.38 9.13
N ALA A 109 18.75 -2.63 8.04
CA ALA A 109 19.61 -1.50 7.68
C ALA A 109 19.59 -0.39 8.74
N MET A 110 18.48 -0.22 9.46
CA MET A 110 18.35 0.78 10.52
C MET A 110 18.89 0.37 11.89
N GLY A 111 19.43 -0.85 12.05
CA GLY A 111 19.94 -1.32 13.34
C GLY A 111 18.88 -1.42 14.46
N ILE A 112 17.59 -1.49 14.11
CA ILE A 112 16.50 -1.57 15.08
C ILE A 112 16.32 -3.02 15.52
N THR A 113 16.87 -3.40 16.67
CA THR A 113 16.68 -4.74 17.24
C THR A 113 15.26 -4.93 17.78
N THR A 114 14.50 -5.74 17.03
CA THR A 114 13.44 -6.70 17.41
C THR A 114 12.57 -6.40 18.63
N GLY A 115 11.39 -5.84 18.40
CA GLY A 115 10.28 -6.02 19.34
C GLY A 115 9.19 -4.96 19.23
N TYR A 116 9.20 -4.03 20.18
CA TYR A 116 8.09 -3.11 20.42
C TYR A 116 8.10 -1.92 19.46
N ALA A 117 9.24 -1.22 19.31
CA ALA A 117 9.39 -0.12 18.36
C ALA A 117 9.20 -0.57 16.90
N HIS A 118 9.65 -1.79 16.57
CA HIS A 118 9.42 -2.40 15.26
C HIS A 118 7.93 -2.66 15.00
N ARG A 119 7.20 -3.20 15.99
CA ARG A 119 5.76 -3.45 15.88
C ARG A 119 4.95 -2.15 15.82
N SER A 120 5.30 -1.15 16.61
CA SER A 120 4.58 0.14 16.62
C SER A 120 4.81 0.94 15.34
N LEU A 121 6.06 1.06 14.86
CA LEU A 121 6.37 1.77 13.61
C LEU A 121 5.75 1.08 12.39
N LYS A 122 5.91 -0.25 12.29
CA LYS A 122 5.29 -1.02 11.20
C LYS A 122 3.76 -0.95 11.23
N ARG A 123 3.15 -1.08 12.42
CA ARG A 123 1.70 -0.93 12.58
C ARG A 123 1.24 0.45 12.17
N LYS A 124 1.95 1.50 12.59
CA LYS A 124 1.59 2.88 12.25
C LYS A 124 1.73 3.16 10.76
N LEU A 125 2.80 2.66 10.11
CA LEU A 125 2.95 2.77 8.66
C LEU A 125 1.81 2.05 7.93
N VAL A 126 1.49 0.81 8.32
CA VAL A 126 0.38 0.06 7.73
C VAL A 126 -0.94 0.81 7.92
N GLU A 127 -1.21 1.36 9.10
CA GLU A 127 -2.43 2.13 9.37
C GLU A 127 -2.52 3.39 8.48
N LEU A 128 -1.46 4.21 8.44
CA LEU A 128 -1.43 5.43 7.61
C LEU A 128 -1.54 5.11 6.12
N PHE A 129 -0.79 4.11 5.66
CA PHE A 129 -0.81 3.65 4.28
C PHE A 129 -2.18 3.11 3.92
N THR A 130 -2.80 2.29 4.78
CA THR A 130 -4.14 1.73 4.53
C THR A 130 -5.15 2.86 4.35
N VAL A 131 -5.16 3.86 5.23
CA VAL A 131 -6.12 4.98 5.16
C VAL A 131 -5.95 5.77 3.85
N LYS A 132 -4.71 6.10 3.48
CA LYS A 132 -4.43 6.83 2.24
C LYS A 132 -4.72 6.01 0.99
N LEU A 133 -4.37 4.72 1.00
CA LEU A 133 -4.64 3.82 -0.11
C LEU A 133 -6.14 3.63 -0.31
N MET A 134 -6.92 3.49 0.76
CA MET A 134 -8.38 3.49 0.70
C MET A 134 -8.89 4.75 0.00
N SER A 135 -8.38 5.93 0.36
CA SER A 135 -8.78 7.20 -0.27
C SER A 135 -8.40 7.33 -1.76
N LYS A 136 -7.42 6.56 -2.26
CA LYS A 136 -7.03 6.58 -3.69
C LYS A 136 -7.72 5.50 -4.51
N LEU A 137 -8.25 4.47 -3.86
CA LEU A 137 -8.86 3.30 -4.51
C LEU A 137 -10.39 3.26 -4.40
N HIS A 138 -10.98 4.04 -3.48
CA HIS A 138 -12.42 4.37 -3.43
C HIS A 138 -12.71 5.64 -4.24
#